data_AF-A0A221NHP3-F1
#
_entry.id   AF-A0A221NHP3-F1
#
_cell.length_a   1.000
_cell.length_b   1.000
_cell.length_c   1.000
_cell.angle_alpha   90.00
_cell.angle_beta   90.00
_cell.angle_gamma   90.00
#
_symmetry.space_group_name_H-M   'P 1'
#
loop_
_entity.id
_entity.type
_entity.pdbx_description
1 polymer ?
#
loop_
_entity_poly.entity_id
_entity_poly.type
_entity_poly.pdbx_seq_one_letter_code
_entity_poly.pdbx_strand_id
1 'polypeptide(L)'
;MVDYAFSIHTQGGIVLRVENKFIYKSASGLSHRLNPAGEPSQLGPALSIARSSVTAGFADDRGSLHVDFADGSTVEVSPDEQYEAWTLNGPEGLLLISCPGGGLTTWGLDTQ
;
A
#
# COMPACT_ATOMS: atom_id res chain seq x y z
N MET A 1 -2.16 11.20 -3.40
CA MET A 1 -1.26 11.97 -4.28
C MET A 1 -0.55 10.98 -5.21
N VAL A 2 -0.20 11.39 -6.43
CA VAL A 2 0.63 10.58 -7.34
C VAL A 2 1.93 11.33 -7.61
N ASP A 3 3.03 10.81 -7.10
CA ASP A 3 4.35 11.45 -7.07
C ASP A 3 5.46 10.39 -7.13
N TYR A 4 5.48 9.58 -8.20
CA TYR A 4 6.22 8.30 -8.26
C TYR A 4 5.82 7.26 -7.19
N ALA A 5 4.79 7.58 -6.40
CA ALA A 5 4.13 6.69 -5.45
C ALA A 5 2.61 6.85 -5.58
N PHE A 6 1.86 5.82 -5.23
CA PHE A 6 0.41 5.88 -5.05
C PHE A 6 0.11 5.98 -3.55
N SER A 7 -0.31 7.15 -3.09
CA SER A 7 -0.53 7.42 -1.66
C SER A 7 -1.99 7.35 -1.25
N ILE A 8 -2.29 6.56 -0.21
CA ILE A 8 -3.58 6.45 0.47
C ILE A 8 -3.47 7.15 1.83
N HIS A 9 -4.38 8.09 2.07
CA HIS A 9 -4.48 8.81 3.33
C HIS A 9 -5.80 8.44 4.00
N THR A 10 -5.74 7.98 5.25
CA THR A 10 -6.94 7.71 6.04
C THR A 10 -7.25 8.87 6.97
N GLN A 11 -8.51 8.99 7.39
CA GLN A 11 -8.91 9.98 8.40
C GLN A 11 -8.26 9.71 9.77
N GLY A 12 -7.84 8.47 10.03
CA GLY A 12 -7.14 8.08 11.26
C GLY A 12 -5.66 8.48 11.30
N GLY A 13 -5.18 9.28 10.35
CA GLY A 13 -3.80 9.76 10.32
C GLY A 13 -2.78 8.76 9.76
N ILE A 14 -3.24 7.65 9.17
CA ILE A 14 -2.35 6.72 8.45
C ILE A 14 -2.13 7.25 7.03
N VAL A 15 -0.87 7.23 6.62
CA VAL A 15 -0.42 7.50 5.25
C VAL A 15 0.32 6.27 4.74
N LEU A 16 -0.31 5.54 3.83
CA LEU A 16 0.31 4.44 3.12
C LEU A 16 0.80 4.94 1.76
N ARG A 17 2.10 4.83 1.51
CA ARG A 17 2.73 5.10 0.22
C ARG A 17 3.08 3.77 -0.44
N VAL A 18 2.50 3.52 -1.61
CA VAL A 18 2.90 2.38 -2.46
C VAL A 18 3.87 2.91 -3.50
N GLU A 19 5.13 2.50 -3.41
CA GLU A 19 6.26 3.11 -4.12
C GLU A 19 6.72 2.27 -5.32
N ASN A 20 6.23 1.02 -5.41
CA ASN A 20 6.52 0.12 -6.52
C ASN A 20 5.25 -0.47 -7.13
N LYS A 21 5.43 -1.39 -8.07
CA LYS A 21 4.33 -2.07 -8.76
C LYS A 21 3.45 -2.81 -7.77
N PHE A 22 2.14 -2.69 -7.97
CA PHE A 22 1.15 -3.33 -7.12
C PHE A 22 0.01 -3.90 -7.96
N ILE A 23 -0.75 -4.81 -7.36
CA ILE A 23 -1.98 -5.33 -7.94
C ILE A 23 -3.15 -4.63 -7.24
N TYR A 24 -4.03 -4.03 -8.03
CA TYR A 24 -5.35 -3.62 -7.56
C TYR A 24 -6.38 -4.60 -8.11
N LYS A 25 -7.19 -5.19 -7.23
CA LYS A 25 -8.32 -6.03 -7.62
C LYS A 25 -9.61 -5.31 -7.28
N SER A 26 -10.45 -5.05 -8.27
CA SER A 26 -11.75 -4.42 -8.05
C SER A 26 -12.71 -5.35 -7.31
N ALA A 27 -13.78 -4.79 -6.77
CA ALA A 27 -14.90 -5.54 -6.19
C ALA A 27 -15.55 -6.53 -7.17
N SER A 28 -15.48 -6.25 -8.48
CA SER A 28 -15.95 -7.17 -9.53
C SER A 28 -14.98 -8.32 -9.84
N GLY A 29 -13.81 -8.34 -9.19
CA GLY A 29 -12.77 -9.35 -9.36
C GLY A 29 -11.78 -9.06 -10.50
N LEU A 30 -11.87 -7.91 -11.17
CA LEU A 30 -10.93 -7.53 -12.22
C LEU A 30 -9.60 -7.08 -11.61
N SER A 31 -8.50 -7.72 -12.02
CA SER A 31 -7.15 -7.41 -11.55
C SER A 31 -6.43 -6.46 -12.51
N HIS A 32 -5.81 -5.43 -11.95
CA HIS A 32 -4.96 -4.46 -12.63
C HIS A 32 -3.56 -4.48 -12.04
N ARG A 33 -2.54 -4.64 -12.88
CA ARG A 33 -1.15 -4.43 -12.48
C ARG A 33 -0.77 -2.97 -12.74
N LEU A 34 -0.45 -2.27 -11.67
CA LEU A 34 -0.26 -0.82 -11.66
C LEU A 34 1.18 -0.49 -11.30
N ASN A 35 1.70 0.63 -11.83
CA ASN A 35 3.07 1.08 -11.60
C ASN A 35 3.10 2.59 -11.32
N PRO A 36 3.33 3.01 -10.07
CA PRO A 36 3.46 4.43 -9.71
C PRO A 36 4.58 5.17 -10.43
N ALA A 37 5.67 4.48 -10.80
CA ALA A 37 6.78 5.05 -11.55
C ALA A 37 6.56 5.09 -13.08
N GLY A 38 5.45 4.53 -13.56
CA GLY A 38 5.05 4.56 -14.97
C GLY A 38 4.22 5.79 -15.31
N GLU A 39 3.38 5.66 -16.34
CA GLU A 39 2.44 6.71 -16.74
C GLU A 39 1.34 6.93 -15.69
N PRO A 40 1.23 8.12 -15.06
CA PRO A 40 0.27 8.36 -13.97
C PRO A 40 -1.18 8.09 -14.35
N SER A 41 -1.55 8.32 -15.62
CA SER A 41 -2.90 8.07 -16.13
C SER A 41 -3.32 6.60 -16.04
N GLN A 42 -2.37 5.67 -16.02
CA GLN A 42 -2.65 4.23 -15.91
C GLN A 42 -3.06 3.80 -14.50
N LEU A 43 -2.87 4.64 -13.48
CA LEU A 43 -3.31 4.39 -12.10
C LEU A 43 -4.82 4.58 -11.90
N GLY A 44 -5.53 5.04 -12.94
CA GLY A 44 -6.98 5.31 -12.92
C GLY A 44 -7.83 4.23 -12.23
N PRO A 45 -7.64 2.92 -12.47
CA PRO A 45 -8.42 1.88 -11.81
C PRO A 45 -8.37 1.94 -10.27
N ALA A 46 -7.20 2.20 -9.68
CA ALA A 46 -7.03 2.26 -8.23
C ALA A 46 -7.66 3.50 -7.59
N LEU A 47 -7.98 4.55 -8.36
CA LEU A 47 -8.70 5.72 -7.83
C LEU A 47 -10.11 5.37 -7.35
N SER A 48 -10.65 4.21 -7.73
CA SER A 48 -11.94 3.71 -7.27
C SER A 48 -12.01 3.58 -5.75
N ILE A 49 -10.88 3.35 -5.06
CA ILE A 49 -10.82 3.24 -3.60
C ILE A 49 -11.06 4.59 -2.89
N ALA A 50 -11.04 5.73 -3.58
CA ALA A 50 -11.03 7.07 -2.97
C ALA A 50 -12.26 7.38 -2.10
N ARG A 51 -13.32 6.59 -2.19
CA ARG A 51 -14.55 6.70 -1.39
C ARG A 51 -14.83 5.47 -0.53
N SER A 52 -13.87 4.55 -0.47
CA SER A 52 -13.93 3.33 0.33
C SER A 52 -13.09 3.49 1.60
N SER A 53 -13.42 2.73 2.63
CA SER A 53 -12.64 2.66 3.87
C SER A 53 -11.73 1.45 3.83
N VAL A 54 -10.51 1.57 4.34
CA VAL A 54 -9.67 0.41 4.65
C VAL A 54 -10.31 -0.37 5.80
N THR A 55 -10.49 -1.68 5.64
CA THR A 55 -11.08 -2.57 6.64
C THR A 55 -10.05 -3.47 7.30
N ALA A 56 -9.01 -3.85 6.56
CA ALA A 56 -7.89 -4.62 7.08
C ALA A 56 -6.61 -4.30 6.30
N GLY A 57 -5.47 -4.48 6.97
CA GLY A 57 -4.14 -4.44 6.37
C GLY A 57 -3.28 -5.54 6.98
N PHE A 58 -2.56 -6.27 6.15
CA PHE A 58 -1.65 -7.33 6.57
C PHE A 58 -0.30 -7.14 5.90
N ALA A 59 0.75 -7.00 6.71
CA ALA A 59 2.13 -7.00 6.26
C ALA A 59 2.83 -8.27 6.77
N ASP A 60 3.50 -9.01 5.89
CA ASP A 60 4.26 -10.20 6.27
C ASP A 60 5.73 -9.88 6.59
N ASP A 61 6.44 -10.87 7.14
CA ASP A 61 7.86 -10.78 7.48
C ASP A 61 8.79 -10.67 6.25
N ARG A 62 8.26 -10.85 5.05
CA ARG A 62 8.96 -10.69 3.77
C ARG A 62 8.78 -9.31 3.16
N GLY A 63 7.96 -8.44 3.76
CA GLY A 63 7.69 -7.09 3.25
C GLY A 63 6.53 -7.04 2.24
N SER A 64 5.76 -8.11 2.08
CA SER A 64 4.52 -8.04 1.30
C SER A 64 3.45 -7.28 2.08
N LEU A 65 2.58 -6.55 1.37
CA LEU A 65 1.41 -5.89 1.94
C LEU A 65 0.14 -6.30 1.20
N HIS A 66 -0.90 -6.58 1.98
CA HIS A 66 -2.27 -6.73 1.51
C HIS A 66 -3.18 -5.75 2.24
N VAL A 67 -4.05 -5.06 1.50
CA VAL A 67 -5.03 -4.11 2.05
C VAL A 67 -6.41 -4.44 1.51
N ASP A 68 -7.36 -4.61 2.42
CA ASP A 68 -8.78 -4.81 2.12
C ASP A 68 -9.55 -3.50 2.28
N PHE A 69 -10.49 -3.28 1.35
CA PHE A 69 -11.39 -2.14 1.37
C PHE A 69 -12.84 -2.56 1.57
N ALA A 70 -13.66 -1.67 2.14
CA ALA A 70 -15.06 -1.92 2.47
C ALA A 70 -15.95 -2.21 1.25
N ASP A 71 -15.55 -1.76 0.06
CA ASP A 71 -16.22 -2.05 -1.20
C ASP A 71 -15.87 -3.44 -1.77
N GLY A 72 -14.99 -4.19 -1.11
CA GLY A 72 -14.53 -5.52 -1.53
C GLY A 72 -13.36 -5.48 -2.51
N SER A 73 -12.81 -4.30 -2.81
CA SER A 73 -11.57 -4.20 -3.58
C SER A 73 -10.34 -4.48 -2.69
N THR A 74 -9.22 -4.83 -3.31
CA THR A 74 -7.95 -5.09 -2.60
C THR A 74 -6.75 -4.44 -3.29
N VAL A 75 -5.71 -4.18 -2.50
CA VAL A 75 -4.38 -3.78 -2.96
C VAL A 75 -3.36 -4.78 -2.43
N GLU A 76 -2.53 -5.32 -3.32
CA GLU A 76 -1.43 -6.22 -3.00
C GLU A 76 -0.11 -5.64 -3.50
N VAL A 77 0.90 -5.58 -2.64
CA VAL A 77 2.24 -5.10 -2.95
C VAL A 77 3.23 -6.19 -2.57
N SER A 78 4.02 -6.64 -3.53
CA SER A 78 5.16 -7.54 -3.27
C SER A 78 6.41 -6.73 -2.92
N PRO A 79 7.34 -7.27 -2.11
CA PRO A 79 8.63 -6.64 -1.92
C PRO A 79 9.37 -6.49 -3.25
N ASP A 80 10.25 -5.50 -3.32
CA ASP A 80 11.12 -5.26 -4.47
C ASP A 80 12.58 -5.54 -4.10
N GLU A 81 13.34 -6.05 -5.06
CA GLU A 81 14.75 -6.42 -4.85
C GLU A 81 15.67 -5.22 -4.61
N GLN A 82 15.32 -4.05 -5.13
CA GLN A 82 16.20 -2.88 -5.18
C GLN A 82 15.66 -1.68 -4.38
N TYR A 83 14.36 -1.61 -4.17
CA TYR A 83 13.71 -0.46 -3.59
C TYR A 83 12.74 -0.83 -2.46
N GLU A 84 12.40 0.17 -1.65
CA GLU A 84 11.28 0.06 -0.72
C GLU A 84 9.98 -0.05 -1.53
N ALA A 85 9.21 -1.11 -1.28
CA ALA A 85 8.01 -1.37 -2.06
C ALA A 85 6.82 -0.53 -1.59
N TRP A 86 6.76 -0.28 -0.28
CA TRP A 86 5.77 0.56 0.37
C TRP A 86 6.26 1.02 1.74
N THR A 87 5.71 2.15 2.17
CA THR A 87 5.95 2.76 3.47
C THR A 87 4.63 3.15 4.10
N LEU A 88 4.39 2.77 5.35
CA LEU A 88 3.25 3.21 6.15
C LEU A 88 3.73 4.10 7.29
N ASN A 89 3.24 5.33 7.31
CA ASN A 89 3.37 6.23 8.45
C ASN A 89 2.03 6.29 9.17
N GLY A 90 2.03 6.19 10.49
CA GLY A 90 0.84 6.32 11.30
C GLY A 90 1.04 7.26 12.50
N PRO A 91 -0.02 7.45 13.31
CA PRO A 91 0.07 8.19 14.56
C PRO A 91 1.14 7.63 15.51
N GLU A 92 1.55 8.45 16.49
CA GLU A 92 2.44 8.04 17.59
C GLU A 92 3.80 7.47 17.14
N GLY A 93 4.28 7.87 15.95
CA GLY A 93 5.56 7.42 15.43
C GLY A 93 5.53 6.01 14.82
N LEU A 94 4.33 5.46 14.59
CA LEU A 94 4.17 4.21 13.84
C LEU A 94 4.79 4.34 12.45
N LEU A 95 5.75 3.47 12.15
CA LEU A 95 6.41 3.41 10.86
C LEU A 95 6.62 1.94 10.47
N LEU A 96 6.12 1.56 9.30
CA LEU A 96 6.39 0.25 8.71
C LEU A 96 6.98 0.45 7.32
N ILE A 97 8.05 -0.29 7.00
CA ILE A 97 8.76 -0.19 5.73
C ILE A 97 9.01 -1.60 5.18
N SER A 98 8.62 -1.84 3.92
CA SER A 98 9.12 -2.99 3.16
C SER A 98 10.52 -2.71 2.69
N CYS A 99 11.51 -3.42 3.23
CA CYS A 99 12.92 -3.19 2.90
C CYS A 99 13.26 -3.66 1.47
N PRO A 100 14.24 -3.04 0.81
CA PRO A 100 14.84 -3.57 -0.41
C PRO A 100 15.39 -4.98 -0.21
N GLY A 101 15.14 -5.89 -1.15
CA GLY A 101 15.49 -7.30 -1.03
C GLY A 101 14.55 -8.10 -0.12
N GLY A 102 13.46 -7.47 0.34
CA GLY A 102 12.48 -8.05 1.24
C GLY A 102 12.77 -7.77 2.73
N GLY A 103 11.85 -8.23 3.57
CA GLY A 103 11.83 -7.95 4.99
C GLY A 103 10.89 -6.80 5.36
N LEU A 104 10.51 -6.77 6.63
CA LEU A 104 9.67 -5.72 7.21
C LEU A 104 10.39 -5.10 8.39
N THR A 105 10.55 -3.78 8.38
CA THR A 105 10.99 -3.04 9.57
C THR A 105 9.84 -2.25 10.14
N THR A 106 9.72 -2.26 11.47
CA THR A 106 8.62 -1.64 12.20
C THR A 106 9.12 -0.80 13.38
N TRP A 107 8.54 0.37 13.57
CA TRP A 107 8.78 1.26 14.72
C TRP A 107 7.46 1.77 15.27
N GLY A 108 7.46 2.24 16.53
CA GLY A 108 6.28 2.77 17.20
C GLY A 108 5.23 1.71 17.56
N LEU A 109 5.47 0.46 17.18
CA LEU A 109 4.82 -0.71 17.76
C LEU A 109 5.58 -1.05 19.04
N ASP A 110 5.35 -0.32 20.12
CA ASP A 110 5.80 -0.79 21.43
C ASP A 110 5.06 -2.10 21.73
N THR A 111 5.77 -3.21 21.65
CA THR A 111 5.32 -4.47 22.21
C THR A 111 5.33 -4.33 23.72
N GLN A 112 4.17 -3.98 24.30
CA GLN A 112 3.91 -4.29 25.71
C GLN A 112 3.80 -5.79 25.93
#